data_AF-A0A0C2TQF8-F1
#
_entry.id   AF-A0A0C2TQF8-F1
#
_cell.length_a   1.000
_cell.length_b   1.000
_cell.length_c   1.000
_cell.angle_alpha   90.00
_cell.angle_beta   90.00
_cell.angle_gamma   90.00
#
_symmetry.space_group_name_H-M   'P 1'
#
loop_
_entity.id
_entity.type
_entity.pdbx_description
1 polymer ?
#
loop_
_entity_poly.entity_id
_entity_poly.type
_entity_poly.pdbx_seq_one_letter_code
_entity_poly.pdbx_strand_id
1 'polypeptide(L)'
;MAALTRQEWLNWNIPHVTISVITQNRPQSLNRLLMSLSQSLFFGDNVSLKFNLEQSSDGQTMHLVDSFIWNHGPIFIHHRVIHGGLLPAVVESWYPHANHTYALILEDDVEVSPLFYAWIKMAILRYRYGDEKNLSPQLFGISLYQQKNLELPIEGRRSFDARALFHQHNLEPSTPYLSPVPCSWGAVYFPNHWREFHDYITIRLSEVVLNVDQDIVPNVRSNHWTKSWKKYFIELAFLRGYVMLYPNFSNYTSLSTNHLELGSHVRSRTKEKQNLFQLPLMQLPQSASGGIGILNLPNNTLPCFDCLPATNLTGAITHLSALKNAGALRRLELLNCTEERALSFDAQSLMCIT
;
A
#
# COMPACT_ATOMS: atom_id res chain seq x y z
N MET A 1 25.92 -10.73 -9.49
CA MET A 1 25.10 -9.52 -9.67
C MET A 1 24.65 -9.07 -8.29
N ALA A 2 24.90 -7.82 -7.92
CA ALA A 2 24.36 -7.28 -6.67
C ALA A 2 22.85 -7.01 -6.84
N ALA A 3 22.06 -7.23 -5.79
CA ALA A 3 20.62 -6.95 -5.81
C ALA A 3 20.31 -5.46 -6.03
N LEU A 4 21.27 -4.58 -5.71
CA LEU A 4 21.22 -3.14 -5.91
C LEU A 4 22.38 -2.63 -6.77
N THR A 5 22.13 -1.60 -7.56
CA THR A 5 23.16 -0.90 -8.36
C THR A 5 24.01 0.03 -7.48
N ARG A 6 25.14 0.53 -8.01
CA ARG A 6 25.97 1.52 -7.30
C ARG A 6 25.17 2.78 -6.93
N GLN A 7 24.33 3.27 -7.84
CA GLN A 7 23.50 4.45 -7.62
C GLN A 7 22.52 4.22 -6.46
N GLU A 8 21.88 3.06 -6.42
CA GLU A 8 20.97 2.66 -5.35
C GLU A 8 21.68 2.59 -3.99
N TRP A 9 22.90 2.03 -3.95
CA TRP A 9 23.72 2.00 -2.73
C TRP A 9 24.13 3.39 -2.24
N LEU A 10 24.53 4.29 -3.13
CA LEU A 10 24.92 5.65 -2.76
C LEU A 10 23.75 6.43 -2.13
N ASN A 11 22.52 6.12 -2.52
CA ASN A 11 21.31 6.77 -2.01
C ASN A 11 20.72 6.09 -0.77
N TRP A 12 21.40 5.12 -0.16
CA TRP A 12 20.89 4.33 0.97
C TRP A 12 20.30 5.19 2.10
N ASN A 13 20.99 6.25 2.51
CA ASN A 13 20.60 7.08 3.65
C ASN A 13 19.61 8.22 3.32
N ILE A 14 19.18 8.36 2.06
CA ILE A 14 18.28 9.45 1.64
C ILE A 14 16.81 9.16 1.99
N PRO A 15 16.22 7.99 1.63
CA PRO A 15 14.82 7.73 1.94
C PRO A 15 14.62 7.37 3.41
N HIS A 16 13.73 8.09 4.08
CA HIS A 16 13.29 7.84 5.45
C HIS A 16 11.91 7.19 5.46
N VAL A 17 11.78 6.06 6.14
CA VAL A 17 10.51 5.35 6.30
C VAL A 17 10.04 5.51 7.74
N THR A 18 8.80 5.96 7.92
CA THR A 18 8.08 5.95 9.21
C THR A 18 7.09 4.80 9.21
N ILE A 19 6.97 4.08 10.31
CA ILE A 19 5.93 3.07 10.51
C ILE A 19 4.77 3.75 11.25
N SER A 20 3.59 3.74 10.66
CA SER A 20 2.38 4.35 11.21
C SER A 20 1.37 3.26 11.54
N VAL A 21 1.20 2.97 12.83
CA VAL A 21 0.28 1.96 13.36
C VAL A 21 -1.04 2.63 13.74
N ILE A 22 -2.15 2.08 13.27
CA ILE A 22 -3.51 2.51 13.58
C ILE A 22 -4.17 1.45 14.45
N THR A 23 -4.73 1.86 15.59
CA THR A 23 -5.36 0.92 16.53
C THR A 23 -6.48 1.58 17.32
N GLN A 24 -7.37 0.73 17.86
CA GLN A 24 -8.49 1.14 18.70
C GLN A 24 -8.46 0.35 20.01
N ASN A 25 -9.01 -0.86 20.05
CA ASN A 25 -9.27 -1.61 21.28
C ASN A 25 -9.00 -3.12 21.12
N ARG A 26 -7.91 -3.48 20.44
CA ARG A 26 -7.51 -4.88 20.17
C ARG A 26 -6.10 -5.16 20.71
N PRO A 27 -5.87 -5.10 22.03
CA PRO A 27 -4.53 -5.14 22.62
C PRO A 27 -3.74 -6.40 22.27
N GLN A 28 -4.40 -7.58 22.22
CA GLN A 28 -3.73 -8.83 21.84
C GLN A 28 -3.25 -8.81 20.38
N SER A 29 -4.06 -8.25 19.50
CA SER A 29 -3.72 -8.12 18.08
C SER A 29 -2.61 -7.10 17.87
N LEU A 30 -2.72 -5.94 18.51
CA LEU A 30 -1.69 -4.91 18.52
C LEU A 30 -0.36 -5.47 19.04
N ASN A 31 -0.38 -6.24 20.14
CA ASN A 31 0.81 -6.86 20.68
C ASN A 31 1.48 -7.81 19.66
N ARG A 32 0.71 -8.60 18.92
CA ARG A 32 1.25 -9.46 17.85
C ARG A 32 1.94 -8.63 16.75
N LEU A 33 1.31 -7.54 16.31
CA LEU A 33 1.93 -6.61 15.35
C LEU A 33 3.25 -6.05 15.90
N LEU A 34 3.23 -5.51 17.12
CA LEU A 34 4.39 -4.91 17.76
C LEU A 34 5.55 -5.89 17.97
N MET A 35 5.25 -7.13 18.36
CA MET A 35 6.25 -8.18 18.46
C MET A 35 6.88 -8.50 17.10
N SER A 36 6.08 -8.59 16.03
CA SER A 36 6.62 -8.83 14.68
C SER A 36 7.48 -7.67 14.16
N LEU A 37 7.12 -6.42 14.50
CA LEU A 37 7.92 -5.24 14.20
C LEU A 37 9.27 -5.25 14.92
N SER A 38 9.29 -5.57 16.22
CA SER A 38 10.52 -5.64 17.01
C SER A 38 11.48 -6.75 16.58
N GLN A 39 10.97 -7.79 15.91
CA GLN A 39 11.77 -8.90 15.38
C GLN A 39 12.28 -8.65 13.95
N SER A 40 11.95 -7.51 13.36
CA SER A 40 12.29 -7.19 11.97
C SER A 40 13.67 -6.57 11.81
N LEU A 41 14.26 -6.73 10.61
CA LEU A 41 15.59 -6.21 10.29
C LEU A 41 15.50 -4.84 9.60
N PHE A 42 16.05 -3.81 10.24
CA PHE A 42 16.06 -2.43 9.73
C PHE A 42 17.40 -1.98 9.13
N PHE A 43 18.41 -2.86 9.09
CA PHE A 43 19.68 -2.64 8.39
C PHE A 43 20.42 -1.34 8.74
N GLY A 44 20.33 -0.93 10.01
CA GLY A 44 21.00 0.28 10.52
C GLY A 44 20.21 1.57 10.31
N ASP A 45 19.07 1.53 9.64
CA ASP A 45 18.22 2.71 9.49
C ASP A 45 17.53 3.07 10.81
N ASN A 46 17.43 4.37 11.08
CA ASN A 46 16.61 4.93 12.14
C ASN A 46 15.17 5.07 11.63
N VAL A 47 14.26 4.27 12.17
CA VAL A 47 12.87 4.13 11.74
C VAL A 47 11.94 4.61 12.85
N SER A 48 11.27 5.73 12.61
CA SER A 48 10.27 6.27 13.53
C SER A 48 9.04 5.37 13.59
N LEU A 49 8.50 5.13 14.79
CA LEU A 49 7.23 4.44 15.01
C LEU A 49 6.17 5.42 15.50
N LYS A 50 5.07 5.55 14.78
CA LYS A 50 3.93 6.38 15.14
C LYS A 50 2.73 5.53 15.51
N PHE A 51 2.16 5.75 16.68
CA PHE A 51 0.88 5.20 17.09
C PHE A 51 -0.23 6.22 16.84
N ASN A 52 -1.30 5.79 16.17
CA ASN A 52 -2.53 6.55 15.96
C ASN A 52 -3.66 5.81 16.67
N LEU A 53 -3.98 6.28 17.87
CA LEU A 53 -4.98 5.74 18.77
C LEU A 53 -6.31 6.47 18.53
N GLU A 54 -7.36 5.70 18.31
CA GLU A 54 -8.73 6.23 18.28
C GLU A 54 -9.15 6.73 19.67
N GLN A 55 -10.08 7.68 19.72
CA GLN A 55 -10.61 8.26 20.96
C GLN A 55 -11.14 7.19 21.93
N SER A 56 -11.66 6.10 21.38
CA SER A 56 -12.23 4.99 22.14
C SER A 56 -11.21 3.89 22.46
N SER A 57 -9.91 4.17 22.44
CA SER A 57 -8.89 3.20 22.82
C SER A 57 -9.01 2.80 24.27
N ASP A 58 -9.00 1.48 24.53
CA ASP A 58 -9.17 0.95 25.88
C ASP A 58 -7.88 1.06 26.72
N GLY A 59 -8.02 0.96 28.05
CA GLY A 59 -6.88 1.10 28.95
C GLY A 59 -5.78 0.05 28.73
N GLN A 60 -6.13 -1.15 28.25
CA GLN A 60 -5.15 -2.19 27.94
C GLN A 60 -4.30 -1.84 26.71
N THR A 61 -4.93 -1.29 25.66
CA THR A 61 -4.26 -0.81 24.45
C THR A 61 -3.37 0.38 24.77
N MET A 62 -3.85 1.34 25.55
CA MET A 62 -3.06 2.49 25.99
C MET A 62 -1.83 2.04 26.80
N HIS A 63 -2.02 1.17 27.79
CA HIS A 63 -0.91 0.66 28.60
C HIS A 63 0.13 -0.12 27.77
N LEU A 64 -0.32 -0.89 26.78
CA LEU A 64 0.57 -1.57 25.84
C LEU A 64 1.41 -0.58 25.03
N VAL A 65 0.81 0.50 24.54
CA VAL A 65 1.55 1.56 23.80
C VAL A 65 2.53 2.30 24.71
N ASP A 66 2.11 2.69 25.91
CA ASP A 66 2.93 3.45 26.86
C ASP A 66 4.16 2.66 27.35
N SER A 67 4.03 1.34 27.45
CA SER A 67 5.10 0.44 27.90
C SER A 67 5.97 -0.13 26.78
N PHE A 68 5.60 0.12 25.51
CA PHE A 68 6.32 -0.43 24.37
C PHE A 68 7.70 0.22 24.18
N ILE A 69 8.74 -0.61 24.12
CA ILE A 69 10.11 -0.16 23.88
C ILE A 69 10.45 -0.36 22.41
N TRP A 70 10.78 0.74 21.73
CA TRP A 70 11.21 0.72 20.33
C TRP A 70 12.71 1.01 20.22
N ASN A 71 13.47 0.02 19.76
CA ASN A 71 14.93 0.09 19.70
C ASN A 71 15.48 0.59 18.34
N HIS A 72 14.60 0.94 17.40
CA HIS A 72 15.00 1.29 16.03
C HIS A 72 14.77 2.76 15.70
N GLY A 73 14.27 3.58 16.63
CA GLY A 73 14.06 5.00 16.42
C GLY A 73 13.14 5.65 17.45
N PRO A 74 12.68 6.89 17.21
CA PRO A 74 11.75 7.56 18.09
C PRO A 74 10.33 6.98 18.00
N ILE A 75 9.59 7.06 19.11
CA ILE A 75 8.15 6.78 19.17
C ILE A 75 7.39 8.12 19.17
N PHE A 76 6.31 8.19 18.41
CA PHE A 76 5.34 9.27 18.43
C PHE A 76 3.95 8.73 18.72
N ILE A 77 3.22 9.35 19.63
CA ILE A 77 1.87 8.91 20.00
C ILE A 77 0.88 10.01 19.65
N HIS A 78 -0.13 9.66 18.86
CA HIS A 78 -1.28 10.51 18.56
C HIS A 78 -2.53 9.80 19.06
N HIS A 79 -3.21 10.40 20.04
CA HIS A 79 -4.50 9.92 20.56
C HIS A 79 -5.58 10.93 20.21
N ARG A 80 -6.65 10.46 19.54
CA ARG A 80 -7.74 11.32 19.10
C ARG A 80 -8.57 11.80 20.30
N VAL A 81 -8.97 13.07 20.26
CA VAL A 81 -9.91 13.64 21.23
C VAL A 81 -11.36 13.38 20.83
N ILE A 82 -11.64 13.29 19.53
CA ILE A 82 -12.97 13.04 18.95
C ILE A 82 -12.90 11.77 18.12
N HIS A 83 -13.93 10.92 18.25
CA HIS A 83 -14.03 9.69 17.46
C HIS A 83 -14.01 9.99 15.96
N GLY A 84 -12.97 9.52 15.26
CA GLY A 84 -12.76 9.79 13.84
C GLY A 84 -13.39 8.74 12.93
N GLY A 85 -13.39 7.48 13.35
CA GLY A 85 -13.76 6.37 12.49
C GLY A 85 -12.70 6.05 11.43
N LEU A 86 -12.97 5.04 10.60
CA LEU A 86 -11.93 4.42 9.76
C LEU A 86 -11.31 5.36 8.72
N LEU A 87 -12.11 6.21 8.07
CA LEU A 87 -11.59 7.08 7.01
C LEU A 87 -10.59 8.10 7.57
N PRO A 88 -10.92 8.94 8.58
CA PRO A 88 -9.94 9.81 9.20
C PRO A 88 -8.78 9.03 9.83
N ALA A 89 -9.06 7.89 10.49
CA ALA A 89 -8.03 7.08 11.13
C ALA A 89 -6.89 6.70 10.17
N VAL A 90 -7.20 6.37 8.91
CA VAL A 90 -6.18 6.04 7.91
C VAL A 90 -5.61 7.28 7.24
N VAL A 91 -6.46 8.19 6.75
CA VAL A 91 -6.05 9.37 5.97
C VAL A 91 -5.12 10.26 6.79
N GLU A 92 -5.45 10.49 8.07
CA GLU A 92 -4.70 11.37 8.97
C GLU A 92 -3.59 10.65 9.75
N SER A 93 -3.43 9.33 9.55
CA SER A 93 -2.39 8.55 10.24
C SER A 93 -0.98 9.07 9.93
N TRP A 94 -0.79 9.69 8.77
CA TRP A 94 0.48 10.25 8.34
C TRP A 94 0.28 11.37 7.32
N TYR A 95 1.17 12.36 7.37
CA TYR A 95 1.35 13.36 6.33
C TYR A 95 2.86 13.56 6.09
N PRO A 96 3.33 13.55 4.84
CA PRO A 96 4.76 13.67 4.54
C PRO A 96 5.28 15.08 4.82
N HIS A 97 6.39 15.17 5.55
CA HIS A 97 7.13 16.43 5.72
C HIS A 97 7.96 16.78 4.46
N ALA A 98 8.45 15.78 3.72
CA ALA A 98 9.28 15.98 2.54
C ALA A 98 9.12 14.87 1.49
N ASN A 99 9.70 15.06 0.31
CA ASN A 99 9.61 14.10 -0.80
C ASN A 99 10.45 12.82 -0.58
N HIS A 100 11.25 12.80 0.48
CA HIS A 100 12.08 11.66 0.89
C HIS A 100 11.52 10.93 2.13
N THR A 101 10.37 11.37 2.65
CA THR A 101 9.69 10.71 3.77
C THR A 101 8.56 9.83 3.25
N TYR A 102 8.59 8.54 3.59
CA TYR A 102 7.61 7.53 3.22
C TYR A 102 6.94 7.00 4.48
N ALA A 103 5.70 6.53 4.38
CA ALA A 103 5.05 5.84 5.49
C ALA A 103 4.61 4.43 5.11
N LEU A 104 5.01 3.47 5.94
CA LEU A 104 4.37 2.17 6.03
C LEU A 104 3.16 2.29 6.95
N ILE A 105 1.96 2.14 6.41
CA ILE A 105 0.71 2.19 7.17
C ILE A 105 0.28 0.76 7.53
N LEU A 106 0.03 0.52 8.82
CA LEU A 106 -0.35 -0.78 9.39
C LEU A 106 -1.55 -0.61 10.31
N GLU A 107 -2.52 -1.52 10.23
CA GLU A 107 -3.59 -1.66 11.22
C GLU A 107 -3.21 -2.74 12.24
N ASP A 108 -3.79 -2.67 13.44
CA ASP A 108 -3.49 -3.59 14.54
C ASP A 108 -3.77 -5.08 14.25
N ASP A 109 -4.48 -5.42 13.18
CA ASP A 109 -4.78 -6.79 12.74
C ASP A 109 -3.79 -7.36 11.71
N VAL A 110 -2.75 -6.60 11.39
CA VAL A 110 -1.65 -7.01 10.51
C VAL A 110 -0.52 -7.66 11.32
N GLU A 111 0.22 -8.57 10.71
CA GLU A 111 1.51 -9.07 11.19
C GLU A 111 2.50 -9.02 10.02
N VAL A 112 3.76 -8.67 10.28
CA VAL A 112 4.78 -8.48 9.24
C VAL A 112 5.87 -9.54 9.30
N SER A 113 6.45 -9.84 8.13
CA SER A 113 7.64 -10.69 8.00
C SER A 113 8.85 -9.97 8.59
N PRO A 114 9.82 -10.67 9.23
CA PRO A 114 11.08 -10.05 9.66
C PRO A 114 11.90 -9.42 8.52
N LEU A 115 11.59 -9.75 7.25
CA LEU A 115 12.23 -9.23 6.04
C LEU A 115 11.41 -8.15 5.32
N PHE A 116 10.28 -7.69 5.89
CA PHE A 116 9.40 -6.72 5.22
C PHE A 116 10.15 -5.43 4.84
N TYR A 117 11.05 -4.97 5.72
CA TYR A 117 11.75 -3.71 5.53
C TYR A 117 12.78 -3.78 4.41
N ALA A 118 13.43 -4.94 4.21
CA ALA A 118 14.35 -5.15 3.09
C ALA A 118 13.63 -4.94 1.75
N TRP A 119 12.40 -5.45 1.62
CA TRP A 119 11.60 -5.30 0.39
C TRP A 119 11.24 -3.85 0.13
N ILE A 120 10.74 -3.16 1.15
CA ILE A 120 10.41 -1.74 1.07
C ILE A 120 11.66 -0.95 0.67
N LYS A 121 12.77 -1.13 1.39
CA LYS A 121 13.99 -0.34 1.20
C LYS A 121 14.55 -0.56 -0.20
N MET A 122 14.68 -1.81 -0.64
CA MET A 122 15.17 -2.13 -1.98
C MET A 122 14.26 -1.59 -3.09
N ALA A 123 12.93 -1.71 -2.93
CA ALA A 123 11.97 -1.19 -3.91
C ALA A 123 11.98 0.34 -3.97
N ILE A 124 12.05 1.04 -2.83
CA ILE A 124 12.20 2.50 -2.81
C ILE A 124 13.50 2.91 -3.50
N LEU A 125 14.63 2.29 -3.14
CA LEU A 125 15.91 2.62 -3.76
C LEU A 125 15.86 2.40 -5.28
N ARG A 126 15.35 1.25 -5.74
CA ARG A 126 15.23 0.93 -7.18
C ARG A 126 14.35 1.92 -7.95
N TYR A 127 13.14 2.20 -7.46
CA TYR A 127 12.13 2.92 -8.24
C TYR A 127 12.02 4.42 -7.93
N ARG A 128 12.77 4.92 -6.95
CA ARG A 128 12.80 6.34 -6.58
C ARG A 128 14.20 6.97 -6.53
N TYR A 129 15.24 6.16 -6.40
CA TYR A 129 16.63 6.63 -6.27
C TYR A 129 17.62 5.84 -7.14
N GLY A 130 17.11 5.04 -8.09
CA GLY A 130 17.91 4.23 -9.00
C GLY A 130 18.10 4.93 -10.34
N ASP A 131 18.35 4.13 -11.38
CA ASP A 131 18.46 4.61 -12.76
C ASP A 131 17.17 5.32 -13.22
N GLU A 132 17.29 6.34 -14.07
CA GLU A 132 16.15 7.13 -14.58
C GLU A 132 15.04 6.27 -15.20
N LYS A 133 15.39 5.20 -15.91
CA LYS A 133 14.46 4.23 -16.51
C LYS A 133 13.54 3.53 -15.49
N ASN A 134 13.91 3.54 -14.20
CA ASN A 134 13.11 2.93 -13.14
C ASN A 134 12.25 3.95 -12.39
N LEU A 135 12.48 5.25 -12.63
CA LEU A 135 11.75 6.32 -11.97
C LEU A 135 10.43 6.53 -12.70
N SER A 136 9.31 6.34 -11.99
CA SER A 136 7.99 6.56 -12.57
C SER A 136 7.09 7.35 -11.63
N PRO A 137 6.46 8.44 -12.11
CA PRO A 137 5.46 9.16 -11.34
C PRO A 137 4.17 8.35 -11.15
N GLN A 138 3.98 7.23 -11.88
CA GLN A 138 2.80 6.38 -11.70
C GLN A 138 2.87 5.51 -10.45
N LEU A 139 4.06 5.25 -9.91
CA LEU A 139 4.21 4.36 -8.75
C LEU A 139 3.82 5.11 -7.47
N PHE A 140 2.67 4.78 -6.88
CA PHE A 140 2.16 5.45 -5.67
C PHE A 140 2.52 4.76 -4.36
N GLY A 141 3.01 3.52 -4.43
CA GLY A 141 3.30 2.76 -3.22
C GLY A 141 3.80 1.35 -3.47
N ILE A 142 4.08 0.66 -2.37
CA ILE A 142 4.60 -0.71 -2.33
C ILE A 142 3.75 -1.50 -1.34
N SER A 143 3.13 -2.58 -1.80
CA SER A 143 2.42 -3.53 -0.93
C SER A 143 3.41 -4.46 -0.22
N LEU A 144 3.10 -4.81 1.03
CA LEU A 144 3.70 -5.97 1.72
C LEU A 144 2.88 -7.25 1.50
N TYR A 145 1.58 -7.08 1.29
CA TYR A 145 0.62 -8.16 1.12
C TYR A 145 0.59 -8.66 -0.33
N GLN A 146 0.50 -9.98 -0.52
CA GLN A 146 0.26 -10.59 -1.83
C GLN A 146 -1.23 -10.73 -2.11
N GLN A 147 -1.76 -10.06 -3.13
CA GLN A 147 -3.20 -10.09 -3.42
C GLN A 147 -3.68 -11.54 -3.68
N LYS A 148 -4.52 -12.08 -2.78
CA LYS A 148 -5.14 -13.42 -2.91
C LYS A 148 -6.57 -13.37 -3.46
N ASN A 149 -7.18 -12.19 -3.46
CA ASN A 149 -8.54 -11.98 -3.95
C ASN A 149 -8.65 -10.67 -4.72
N LEU A 150 -9.38 -10.67 -5.84
CA LEU A 150 -9.89 -9.46 -6.46
C LEU A 150 -11.10 -8.98 -5.67
N GLU A 151 -11.08 -7.71 -5.23
CA GLU A 151 -12.14 -7.14 -4.38
C GLU A 151 -13.09 -6.18 -5.08
N LEU A 152 -12.70 -5.72 -6.28
CA LEU A 152 -13.42 -4.74 -7.07
C LEU A 152 -14.45 -5.27 -8.08
N PRO A 153 -14.47 -6.56 -8.49
CA PRO A 153 -15.56 -7.06 -9.33
C PRO A 153 -16.94 -6.85 -8.68
N ILE A 154 -17.91 -6.43 -9.48
CA ILE A 154 -19.27 -6.07 -9.02
C ILE A 154 -19.96 -7.27 -8.36
N GLU A 155 -19.73 -8.46 -8.89
CA GLU A 155 -20.36 -9.70 -8.44
C GLU A 155 -19.78 -10.19 -7.10
N GLY A 156 -18.74 -9.54 -6.60
CA GLY A 156 -18.14 -9.81 -5.30
C GLY A 156 -16.67 -10.22 -5.39
N ARG A 157 -16.13 -10.63 -4.24
CA ARG A 157 -14.73 -11.05 -4.16
C ARG A 157 -14.53 -12.34 -4.95
N ARG A 158 -13.47 -12.39 -5.75
CA ARG A 158 -13.04 -13.57 -6.50
C ARG A 158 -11.62 -13.93 -6.10
N SER A 159 -11.29 -15.21 -6.06
CA SER A 159 -9.89 -15.63 -5.84
C SER A 159 -8.99 -15.10 -6.96
N PHE A 160 -7.77 -14.76 -6.62
CA PHE A 160 -6.79 -14.20 -7.54
C PHE A 160 -5.43 -14.86 -7.34
N ASP A 161 -4.83 -15.28 -8.45
CA ASP A 161 -3.49 -15.86 -8.50
C ASP A 161 -2.69 -15.19 -9.61
N ALA A 162 -1.88 -14.18 -9.26
CA ALA A 162 -1.05 -13.46 -10.22
C ALA A 162 -0.03 -14.39 -10.89
N ARG A 163 0.51 -15.36 -10.16
CA ARG A 163 1.47 -16.35 -10.68
C ARG A 163 0.83 -17.20 -11.77
N ALA A 164 -0.37 -17.73 -11.54
CA ALA A 164 -1.11 -18.50 -12.54
C ALA A 164 -1.48 -17.63 -13.75
N LEU A 165 -1.94 -16.40 -13.52
CA LEU A 165 -2.24 -15.43 -14.58
C LEU A 165 -1.01 -15.16 -15.47
N PHE A 166 0.15 -14.94 -14.86
CA PHE A 166 1.39 -14.66 -15.59
C PHE A 166 1.89 -15.86 -16.37
N HIS A 167 1.81 -17.05 -15.78
CA HIS A 167 2.11 -18.29 -16.49
C HIS A 167 1.23 -18.47 -17.74
N GLN A 168 -0.08 -18.19 -17.65
CA GLN A 168 -1.00 -18.26 -18.80
C GLN A 168 -0.66 -17.26 -19.92
N HIS A 169 0.02 -16.17 -19.60
CA HIS A 169 0.42 -15.12 -20.55
C HIS A 169 1.90 -15.19 -20.92
N ASN A 170 2.61 -16.29 -20.62
CA ASN A 170 4.05 -16.46 -20.87
C ASN A 170 4.93 -15.37 -20.23
N LEU A 171 4.55 -14.90 -19.04
CA LEU A 171 5.31 -13.96 -18.22
C LEU A 171 5.97 -14.71 -17.04
N GLU A 172 7.05 -14.14 -16.50
CA GLU A 172 7.77 -14.69 -15.35
C GLU A 172 6.85 -14.85 -14.13
N PRO A 173 6.49 -16.08 -13.69
CA PRO A 173 5.40 -16.27 -12.74
C PRO A 173 5.66 -15.71 -11.34
N SER A 174 6.92 -15.59 -10.93
CA SER A 174 7.31 -15.05 -9.60
C SER A 174 7.73 -13.58 -9.66
N THR A 175 7.57 -12.92 -10.81
CA THR A 175 7.93 -11.50 -10.93
C THR A 175 6.92 -10.64 -10.17
N PRO A 176 7.36 -9.61 -9.43
CA PRO A 176 6.46 -8.62 -8.86
C PRO A 176 5.73 -7.86 -9.97
N TYR A 177 4.61 -7.24 -9.63
CA TYR A 177 3.72 -6.62 -10.62
C TYR A 177 3.10 -5.32 -10.14
N LEU A 178 2.48 -4.61 -11.06
CA LEU A 178 1.85 -3.32 -10.85
C LEU A 178 0.32 -3.47 -10.87
N SER A 179 -0.35 -2.87 -9.90
CA SER A 179 -1.83 -2.85 -9.83
C SER A 179 -2.32 -1.48 -9.37
N PRO A 180 -3.40 -0.93 -9.95
CA PRO A 180 -4.02 0.31 -9.48
C PRO A 180 -4.77 0.16 -8.15
N VAL A 181 -4.91 -1.06 -7.62
CA VAL A 181 -5.58 -1.31 -6.34
C VAL A 181 -4.63 -0.96 -5.19
N PRO A 182 -4.98 -0.03 -4.28
CA PRO A 182 -4.19 0.22 -3.07
C PRO A 182 -4.30 -0.96 -2.10
N CYS A 183 -3.22 -1.26 -1.38
CA CYS A 183 -3.22 -2.32 -0.38
C CYS A 183 -3.62 -1.77 1.00
N SER A 184 -4.47 -2.51 1.72
CA SER A 184 -4.94 -2.16 3.08
C SER A 184 -4.31 -3.00 4.19
N TRP A 185 -3.50 -4.01 3.85
CA TRP A 185 -2.94 -4.96 4.83
C TRP A 185 -1.43 -4.82 4.92
N GLY A 186 -0.97 -3.58 5.10
CA GLY A 186 0.45 -3.22 5.11
C GLY A 186 0.94 -2.78 3.74
N ALA A 187 1.13 -1.47 3.62
CA ALA A 187 1.63 -0.85 2.40
C ALA A 187 2.38 0.44 2.70
N VAL A 188 3.39 0.72 1.89
CA VAL A 188 4.08 2.00 1.85
C VAL A 188 3.39 2.93 0.86
N TYR A 189 3.10 4.15 1.30
CA TYR A 189 2.58 5.22 0.45
C TYR A 189 3.64 6.28 0.20
N PHE A 190 3.69 6.77 -1.04
CA PHE A 190 4.71 7.72 -1.47
C PHE A 190 4.26 9.17 -1.18
N PRO A 191 5.19 10.06 -0.80
CA PRO A 191 4.85 11.38 -0.26
C PRO A 191 4.03 12.24 -1.22
N ASN A 192 4.46 12.35 -2.47
CA ASN A 192 3.77 13.19 -3.45
C ASN A 192 2.35 12.70 -3.72
N HIS A 193 2.18 11.38 -3.88
CA HIS A 193 0.89 10.74 -4.11
C HIS A 193 -0.03 10.85 -2.90
N TRP A 194 0.51 10.75 -1.68
CA TRP A 194 -0.29 10.88 -0.46
C TRP A 194 -0.77 12.33 -0.25
N ARG A 195 0.05 13.34 -0.55
CA ARG A 195 -0.42 14.75 -0.53
C ARG A 195 -1.50 15.00 -1.57
N GLU A 196 -1.29 14.54 -2.80
CA GLU A 196 -2.33 14.65 -3.83
C GLU A 196 -3.61 13.93 -3.41
N PHE A 197 -3.51 12.77 -2.75
CA PHE A 197 -4.67 12.07 -2.22
C PHE A 197 -5.40 12.87 -1.14
N HIS A 198 -4.67 13.55 -0.24
CA HIS A 198 -5.27 14.47 0.75
C HIS A 198 -6.05 15.60 0.07
N ASP A 199 -5.45 16.24 -0.93
CA ASP A 199 -6.13 17.31 -1.68
C ASP A 199 -7.36 16.75 -2.43
N TYR A 200 -7.20 15.59 -3.08
CA TYR A 200 -8.26 14.93 -3.83
C TYR A 200 -9.45 14.55 -2.94
N ILE A 201 -9.21 13.92 -1.80
CA ILE A 201 -10.30 13.51 -0.90
C ILE A 201 -11.01 14.73 -0.29
N THR A 202 -10.27 15.80 0.04
CA THR A 202 -10.89 17.06 0.51
C THR A 202 -11.78 17.67 -0.57
N ILE A 203 -11.32 17.73 -1.83
CA ILE A 203 -12.16 18.20 -2.96
C ILE A 203 -13.39 17.29 -3.13
N ARG A 204 -13.21 15.97 -3.13
CA ARG A 204 -14.32 15.01 -3.32
C ARG A 204 -15.36 15.08 -2.23
N LEU A 205 -14.95 15.24 -0.98
CA LEU A 205 -15.87 15.35 0.16
C LEU A 205 -16.54 16.74 0.26
N SER A 206 -15.95 17.77 -0.35
CA SER A 206 -16.58 19.10 -0.42
C SER A 206 -17.77 19.15 -1.38
N GLU A 207 -17.86 18.19 -2.30
CA GLU A 207 -18.86 18.12 -3.37
C GLU A 207 -18.90 19.35 -4.30
N VAL A 208 -17.89 20.21 -4.25
CA VAL A 208 -17.82 21.45 -5.05
C VAL A 208 -17.75 21.17 -6.56
N VAL A 209 -17.06 20.10 -6.95
CA VAL A 209 -16.87 19.74 -8.38
C VAL A 209 -17.81 18.63 -8.83
N LEU A 210 -17.87 17.53 -8.07
CA LEU A 210 -18.68 16.36 -8.37
C LEU A 210 -19.35 15.88 -7.09
N ASN A 211 -20.59 15.39 -7.21
CA ASN A 211 -21.30 14.79 -6.09
C ASN A 211 -20.55 13.55 -5.56
N VAL A 212 -20.62 13.30 -4.24
CA VAL A 212 -19.90 12.18 -3.61
C VAL A 212 -20.39 10.80 -4.08
N ASP A 213 -21.67 10.72 -4.48
CA ASP A 213 -22.31 9.51 -5.01
C ASP A 213 -22.10 9.33 -6.51
N GLN A 214 -21.48 10.30 -7.20
CA GLN A 214 -21.13 10.14 -8.60
C GLN A 214 -19.96 9.16 -8.74
N ASP A 215 -20.21 8.09 -9.51
CA ASP A 215 -19.22 7.08 -9.83
C ASP A 215 -18.08 7.66 -10.66
N ILE A 216 -16.88 7.74 -10.10
CA ILE A 216 -15.68 8.15 -10.84
C ILE A 216 -15.17 6.99 -11.68
N VAL A 217 -15.07 5.80 -11.08
CA VAL A 217 -14.57 4.60 -11.75
C VAL A 217 -15.76 3.80 -12.26
N PRO A 218 -15.82 3.47 -13.57
CA PRO A 218 -16.93 2.72 -14.11
C PRO A 218 -16.91 1.27 -13.62
N ASN A 219 -18.08 0.75 -13.26
CA ASN A 219 -18.33 -0.69 -13.06
C ASN A 219 -17.41 -1.37 -12.02
N VAL A 220 -17.15 -0.71 -10.89
CA VAL A 220 -16.40 -1.30 -9.77
C VAL A 220 -17.17 -1.26 -8.48
N ARG A 221 -17.02 -2.31 -7.67
CA ARG A 221 -17.70 -2.47 -6.39
C ARG A 221 -17.35 -1.38 -5.37
N SER A 222 -16.18 -0.78 -5.47
CA SER A 222 -15.70 0.27 -4.55
C SER A 222 -16.57 1.52 -4.54
N ASN A 223 -17.36 1.75 -5.58
CA ASN A 223 -18.31 2.88 -5.64
C ASN A 223 -19.31 2.86 -4.47
N HIS A 224 -19.63 1.67 -3.97
CA HIS A 224 -20.52 1.47 -2.82
C HIS A 224 -19.82 1.51 -1.45
N TRP A 225 -18.50 1.77 -1.39
CA TRP A 225 -17.75 1.83 -0.12
C TRP A 225 -17.72 3.25 0.45
N THR A 226 -18.89 3.84 0.68
CA THR A 226 -19.05 5.26 1.04
C THR A 226 -18.26 5.73 2.26
N LYS A 227 -17.95 4.82 3.20
CA LYS A 227 -17.18 5.10 4.43
C LYS A 227 -15.69 4.72 4.34
N SER A 228 -15.23 4.22 3.20
CA SER A 228 -13.86 3.74 3.04
C SER A 228 -13.00 4.78 2.35
N TRP A 229 -11.88 5.17 2.98
CA TRP A 229 -10.83 5.97 2.34
C TRP A 229 -10.36 5.33 1.01
N LYS A 230 -10.41 3.99 0.94
CA LYS A 230 -9.96 3.21 -0.20
C LYS A 230 -10.78 3.48 -1.47
N LYS A 231 -12.07 3.81 -1.34
CA LYS A 231 -12.91 4.26 -2.48
C LYS A 231 -12.21 5.42 -3.17
N TYR A 232 -11.97 6.50 -2.43
CA TYR A 232 -11.39 7.73 -2.97
C TYR A 232 -9.97 7.53 -3.50
N PHE A 233 -9.16 6.67 -2.86
CA PHE A 233 -7.82 6.38 -3.39
C PHE A 233 -7.88 5.61 -4.71
N ILE A 234 -8.83 4.67 -4.85
CA ILE A 234 -9.07 3.96 -6.12
C ILE A 234 -9.52 4.93 -7.21
N GLU A 235 -10.37 5.91 -6.89
CA GLU A 235 -10.79 6.96 -7.83
C GLU A 235 -9.57 7.76 -8.33
N LEU A 236 -8.72 8.25 -7.42
CA LEU A 236 -7.49 8.97 -7.78
C LEU A 236 -6.54 8.10 -8.63
N ALA A 237 -6.32 6.86 -8.19
CA ALA A 237 -5.43 5.94 -8.91
C ALA A 237 -5.94 5.64 -10.33
N PHE A 238 -7.25 5.51 -10.50
CA PHE A 238 -7.87 5.34 -11.81
C PHE A 238 -7.69 6.56 -12.70
N LEU A 239 -8.04 7.76 -12.21
CA LEU A 239 -7.95 9.01 -12.98
C LEU A 239 -6.51 9.32 -13.43
N ARG A 240 -5.51 8.99 -12.60
CA ARG A 240 -4.09 9.20 -12.90
C ARG A 240 -3.41 8.05 -13.63
N GLY A 241 -4.03 6.87 -13.67
CA GLY A 241 -3.36 5.62 -14.04
C GLY A 241 -2.20 5.28 -13.08
N TYR A 242 -2.34 5.61 -11.80
CA TYR A 242 -1.37 5.24 -10.78
C TYR A 242 -1.43 3.74 -10.46
N VAL A 243 -0.29 3.19 -10.07
CA VAL A 243 -0.10 1.78 -9.73
C VAL A 243 0.75 1.60 -8.47
N MET A 244 0.49 0.53 -7.74
CA MET A 244 1.26 0.06 -6.59
C MET A 244 2.04 -1.19 -6.98
N LEU A 245 3.26 -1.33 -6.46
CA LEU A 245 4.06 -2.54 -6.60
C LEU A 245 3.56 -3.62 -5.64
N TYR A 246 3.30 -4.82 -6.16
CA TYR A 246 2.93 -5.99 -5.39
C TYR A 246 4.00 -7.07 -5.45
N PRO A 247 4.33 -7.74 -4.32
CA PRO A 247 5.14 -8.94 -4.34
C PRO A 247 4.36 -10.08 -5.01
N ASN A 248 5.06 -11.12 -5.46
CA ASN A 248 4.45 -12.28 -6.14
C ASN A 248 5.28 -13.56 -5.91
N PHE A 249 5.66 -13.82 -4.66
CA PHE A 249 6.44 -15.00 -4.31
C PHE A 249 5.59 -16.28 -4.33
N SER A 250 6.23 -17.42 -4.55
CA SER A 250 5.57 -18.75 -4.57
C SER A 250 4.72 -19.02 -3.33
N ASN A 251 3.63 -19.76 -3.52
CA ASN A 251 2.71 -20.20 -2.45
C ASN A 251 2.11 -19.03 -1.64
N TYR A 252 1.93 -17.87 -2.28
CA TYR A 252 1.49 -16.64 -1.62
C TYR A 252 2.38 -16.19 -0.45
N THR A 253 3.65 -16.57 -0.44
CA THR A 253 4.60 -16.09 0.58
C THR A 253 4.61 -14.56 0.56
N SER A 254 4.31 -13.95 1.69
CA SER A 254 3.98 -12.52 1.78
C SER A 254 4.83 -11.85 2.83
N LEU A 255 4.92 -10.52 2.78
CA LEU A 255 5.68 -9.74 3.78
C LEU A 255 4.79 -9.12 4.84
N SER A 256 3.48 -9.25 4.66
CA SER A 256 2.47 -9.06 5.68
C SER A 256 1.34 -10.08 5.53
N THR A 257 0.59 -10.28 6.61
CA THR A 257 -0.62 -11.09 6.66
C THR A 257 -1.67 -10.37 7.50
N ASN A 258 -2.96 -10.58 7.19
CA ASN A 258 -4.06 -10.02 7.95
C ASN A 258 -4.81 -11.14 8.69
N HIS A 259 -5.06 -10.93 9.99
CA HIS A 259 -5.64 -11.94 10.88
C HIS A 259 -7.17 -11.95 10.95
N LEU A 260 -7.83 -11.08 10.17
CA LEU A 260 -9.29 -10.89 10.18
C LEU A 260 -9.84 -10.73 11.59
N GLU A 261 -9.23 -9.83 12.37
CA GLU A 261 -9.74 -9.56 13.71
C GLU A 261 -11.13 -8.93 13.61
N LEU A 262 -11.99 -9.23 14.59
CA LEU A 262 -13.34 -8.64 14.63
C LEU A 262 -13.25 -7.12 14.67
N GLY A 263 -14.12 -6.44 13.93
CA GLY A 263 -14.09 -4.98 13.79
C GLY A 263 -15.14 -4.49 12.79
N SER A 264 -15.00 -3.25 12.31
CA SER A 264 -15.98 -2.61 11.43
C SER A 264 -16.30 -3.40 10.15
N HIS A 265 -15.33 -4.16 9.62
CA HIS A 265 -15.47 -4.94 8.39
C HIS A 265 -15.66 -6.45 8.61
N VAL A 266 -15.33 -6.97 9.80
CA VAL A 266 -15.37 -8.41 10.10
C VAL A 266 -16.30 -8.66 11.28
N ARG A 267 -17.51 -9.16 10.99
CA ARG A 267 -18.53 -9.48 12.00
C ARG A 267 -18.46 -10.92 12.54
N SER A 268 -17.79 -11.82 11.83
CA SER A 268 -17.59 -13.21 12.25
C SER A 268 -16.28 -13.77 11.71
N ARG A 269 -15.59 -14.57 12.55
CA ARG A 269 -14.35 -15.27 12.21
C ARG A 269 -14.65 -16.76 12.05
N THR A 270 -14.53 -17.27 10.82
CA THR A 270 -14.52 -18.71 10.55
C THR A 270 -13.18 -19.07 9.93
N LYS A 271 -12.76 -20.33 10.05
CA LYS A 271 -11.49 -20.80 9.47
C LYS A 271 -11.46 -20.58 7.95
N GLU A 272 -12.59 -20.79 7.28
CA GLU A 272 -12.72 -20.56 5.84
C GLU A 272 -12.47 -19.10 5.49
N LYS A 273 -13.05 -18.16 6.26
CA LYS A 273 -12.78 -16.74 6.06
C LYS A 273 -11.32 -16.41 6.33
N GLN A 274 -10.73 -16.88 7.43
CA GLN A 274 -9.32 -16.63 7.72
C GLN A 274 -8.41 -17.10 6.58
N ASN A 275 -8.65 -18.29 6.04
CA ASN A 275 -7.89 -18.85 4.92
C ASN A 275 -7.95 -18.00 3.63
N LEU A 276 -8.98 -17.18 3.45
CA LEU A 276 -9.08 -16.28 2.28
C LEU A 276 -8.08 -15.12 2.36
N PHE A 277 -7.60 -14.74 3.54
CA PHE A 277 -6.80 -13.53 3.73
C PHE A 277 -5.44 -13.78 4.38
N GLN A 278 -5.34 -14.77 5.26
CA GLN A 278 -4.06 -15.13 5.88
C GLN A 278 -3.13 -15.75 4.84
N LEU A 279 -1.90 -15.21 4.80
CA LEU A 279 -0.83 -15.68 3.94
C LEU A 279 0.36 -16.12 4.79
N PRO A 280 1.17 -17.09 4.31
CA PRO A 280 2.41 -17.43 4.97
C PRO A 280 3.38 -16.24 4.92
N LEU A 281 3.86 -15.82 6.10
CA LEU A 281 4.87 -14.77 6.19
C LEU A 281 6.24 -15.31 5.78
N MET A 282 6.95 -14.54 4.95
CA MET A 282 8.34 -14.84 4.61
C MET A 282 9.19 -14.88 5.88
N GLN A 283 9.90 -15.98 6.10
CA GLN A 283 10.76 -16.16 7.28
C GLN A 283 12.21 -15.85 6.95
N LEU A 284 13.03 -15.65 7.99
CA LEU A 284 14.48 -15.63 7.84
C LEU A 284 14.98 -17.00 7.32
N PRO A 285 16.08 -17.04 6.55
CA PRO A 285 16.66 -18.31 6.10
C PRO A 285 17.00 -19.20 7.30
N GLN A 286 16.55 -20.46 7.28
CA GLN A 286 16.81 -21.42 8.37
C GLN A 286 18.26 -21.95 8.37
N SER A 287 18.99 -21.81 7.26
CA SER A 287 20.41 -22.19 7.15
C SER A 287 21.15 -21.29 6.17
N ALA A 288 22.47 -21.17 6.34
CA ALA A 288 23.34 -20.37 5.46
C ALA A 288 23.42 -20.91 4.01
N SER A 289 23.00 -22.16 3.79
CA SER A 289 22.95 -22.79 2.47
C SER A 289 21.61 -22.61 1.75
N GLY A 290 20.58 -22.09 2.43
CA GLY A 290 19.30 -21.74 1.83
C GLY A 290 19.36 -20.32 1.23
N GLY A 291 18.85 -20.15 0.01
CA GLY A 291 18.75 -18.82 -0.61
C GLY A 291 17.94 -17.84 0.25
N ILE A 292 18.27 -16.54 0.17
CA ILE A 292 17.53 -15.51 0.89
C ILE A 292 16.16 -15.36 0.22
N GLY A 293 15.07 -15.67 0.94
CA GLY A 293 13.72 -15.73 0.37
C GLY A 293 13.29 -14.49 -0.42
N ILE A 294 13.76 -13.31 -0.01
CA ILE A 294 13.48 -12.04 -0.69
C ILE A 294 14.16 -11.90 -2.05
N LEU A 295 15.27 -12.61 -2.27
CA LEU A 295 16.01 -12.64 -3.52
C LEU A 295 15.52 -13.74 -4.46
N ASN A 296 14.47 -14.49 -4.10
CA ASN A 296 13.80 -15.45 -4.98
C ASN A 296 12.94 -14.72 -6.04
N LEU A 297 13.54 -13.71 -6.68
CA LEU A 297 13.02 -12.94 -7.80
C LEU A 297 13.72 -13.43 -9.08
N PRO A 298 13.11 -13.24 -10.26
CA PRO A 298 13.82 -13.46 -11.52
C PRO A 298 15.16 -12.72 -11.53
N ASN A 299 16.25 -13.42 -11.87
CA ASN A 299 17.63 -12.91 -11.86
C ASN A 299 18.15 -12.42 -10.50
N ASN A 300 17.50 -12.79 -9.38
CA ASN A 300 17.86 -12.38 -8.03
C ASN A 300 17.91 -10.84 -7.83
N THR A 301 17.12 -10.09 -8.60
CA THR A 301 17.02 -8.63 -8.53
C THR A 301 15.57 -8.19 -8.75
N LEU A 302 15.24 -7.00 -8.27
CA LEU A 302 14.04 -6.31 -8.74
C LEU A 302 14.13 -6.10 -10.28
N PRO A 303 13.03 -6.23 -11.02
CA PRO A 303 12.99 -5.89 -12.44
C PRO A 303 13.20 -4.39 -12.72
N CYS A 304 13.37 -4.04 -14.00
CA CYS A 304 13.21 -2.64 -14.42
C CYS A 304 11.74 -2.23 -14.32
N PHE A 305 11.43 -0.94 -14.14
CA PHE A 305 10.03 -0.52 -13.96
C PHE A 305 9.14 -0.89 -15.15
N ASP A 306 9.58 -0.60 -16.38
CA ASP A 306 8.84 -0.92 -17.60
C ASP A 306 8.79 -2.43 -17.92
N CYS A 307 9.60 -3.23 -17.21
CA CYS A 307 9.61 -4.69 -17.32
C CYS A 307 8.53 -5.35 -16.45
N LEU A 308 7.91 -4.61 -15.53
CA LEU A 308 6.91 -5.15 -14.61
C LEU A 308 5.58 -5.37 -15.34
N PRO A 309 4.97 -6.56 -15.24
CA PRO A 309 3.58 -6.76 -15.66
C PRO A 309 2.65 -5.82 -14.90
N ALA A 310 1.61 -5.35 -15.57
CA ALA A 310 0.56 -4.55 -14.95
C ALA A 310 -0.80 -5.23 -15.08
N THR A 311 -1.64 -5.08 -14.06
CA THR A 311 -3.06 -5.45 -14.10
C THR A 311 -3.94 -4.20 -14.02
N ASN A 312 -5.18 -4.31 -14.50
CA ASN A 312 -6.20 -3.31 -14.27
C ASN A 312 -6.96 -3.57 -12.95
N LEU A 313 -7.95 -2.74 -12.62
CA LEU A 313 -8.76 -2.87 -11.39
C LEU A 313 -9.54 -4.19 -11.30
N THR A 314 -9.77 -4.90 -12.42
CA THR A 314 -10.44 -6.21 -12.45
C THR A 314 -9.45 -7.38 -12.51
N GLY A 315 -8.14 -7.13 -12.40
CA GLY A 315 -7.11 -8.16 -12.37
C GLY A 315 -6.68 -8.70 -13.74
N ALA A 316 -7.16 -8.12 -14.84
CA ALA A 316 -6.72 -8.49 -16.18
C ALA A 316 -5.39 -7.82 -16.56
N ILE A 317 -4.55 -8.51 -17.34
CA ILE A 317 -3.28 -7.96 -17.85
C ILE A 317 -3.54 -6.70 -18.68
N THR A 318 -2.70 -5.69 -18.49
CA THR A 318 -2.80 -4.42 -19.21
C THR A 318 -1.44 -3.73 -19.32
N HIS A 319 -1.43 -2.55 -19.94
CA HIS A 319 -0.25 -1.69 -20.05
C HIS A 319 -0.46 -0.38 -19.28
N LEU A 320 0.63 0.20 -18.79
CA LEU A 320 0.61 1.47 -18.06
C LEU A 320 0.04 2.63 -18.88
N SER A 321 0.25 2.64 -20.21
CA SER A 321 -0.34 3.60 -21.14
C SER A 321 -1.87 3.46 -21.23
N ALA A 322 -2.39 2.23 -21.23
CA ALA A 322 -3.83 1.97 -21.25
C ALA A 322 -4.51 2.47 -19.96
N LEU A 323 -3.88 2.27 -18.80
CA LEU A 323 -4.37 2.80 -17.52
C LEU A 323 -4.44 4.34 -17.52
N LYS A 324 -3.37 5.00 -17.98
CA LYS A 324 -3.34 6.46 -18.13
C LYS A 324 -4.42 6.97 -19.08
N ASN A 325 -4.57 6.33 -20.24
CA ASN A 325 -5.55 6.73 -21.23
C ASN A 325 -6.99 6.57 -20.71
N ALA A 326 -7.28 5.48 -20.00
CA ALA A 326 -8.59 5.26 -19.39
C ALA A 326 -8.93 6.35 -18.37
N GLY A 327 -7.97 6.72 -17.50
CA GLY A 327 -8.14 7.81 -16.54
C GLY A 327 -8.36 9.16 -17.21
N ALA A 328 -7.57 9.49 -18.23
CA ALA A 328 -7.68 10.74 -18.98
C ALA A 328 -9.03 10.87 -19.72
N LEU A 329 -9.49 9.79 -20.37
CA LEU A 329 -10.80 9.77 -21.03
C LEU A 329 -11.93 9.97 -20.03
N ARG A 330 -11.86 9.31 -18.87
CA ARG A 330 -12.88 9.46 -17.82
C ARG A 330 -12.88 10.87 -17.23
N ARG A 331 -11.71 11.48 -17.03
CA ARG A 331 -11.60 12.88 -16.59
C ARG A 331 -12.31 13.81 -17.57
N LEU A 332 -12.07 13.65 -18.87
CA LEU A 332 -12.73 14.46 -19.91
C LEU A 332 -14.25 14.29 -19.89
N GLU A 333 -14.73 13.05 -19.78
CA GLU A 333 -16.16 12.74 -19.69
C GLU A 333 -16.84 13.38 -18.46
N LEU A 334 -16.17 13.40 -17.31
CA LEU A 334 -16.73 13.90 -16.06
C LEU A 334 -16.70 15.43 -15.94
N LEU A 335 -15.65 16.07 -16.46
CA LEU A 335 -15.30 17.45 -16.10
C LEU A 335 -15.25 18.42 -17.30
N ASN A 336 -15.32 17.93 -18.55
CA ASN A 336 -15.23 18.76 -19.77
C ASN A 336 -14.06 19.77 -19.76
N CYS A 337 -12.91 19.36 -19.20
CA CYS A 337 -11.76 20.25 -19.03
C CYS A 337 -11.20 20.72 -20.37
N THR A 338 -10.86 22.01 -20.45
CA THR A 338 -10.21 22.61 -21.62
C THR A 338 -8.73 22.25 -21.70
N GLU A 339 -8.09 21.96 -20.57
CA GLU A 339 -6.68 21.53 -20.52
C GLU A 339 -6.52 20.04 -20.81
N GLU A 340 -5.71 19.73 -21.82
CA GLU A 340 -5.43 18.35 -22.27
C GLU A 340 -4.77 17.49 -21.18
N ARG A 341 -3.99 18.08 -20.26
CA ARG A 341 -3.25 17.33 -19.23
C ARG A 341 -3.25 18.04 -17.89
N ALA A 342 -3.62 17.30 -16.85
CA ALA A 342 -3.48 17.76 -15.47
C ALA A 342 -2.02 17.78 -15.02
N LEU A 343 -1.64 18.80 -14.24
CA LEU A 343 -0.33 18.92 -13.61
C LEU A 343 -0.04 17.69 -12.72
N SER A 344 1.23 17.29 -12.60
CA SER A 344 1.62 16.10 -11.83
C SER A 344 1.46 16.36 -10.33
N PHE A 345 0.88 15.39 -9.60
CA PHE A 345 0.67 15.47 -8.15
C PHE A 345 -0.22 16.64 -7.69
N ASP A 346 -1.11 17.10 -8.56
CA ASP A 346 -1.97 18.25 -8.31
C ASP A 346 -3.45 17.89 -8.50
N ALA A 347 -4.18 17.74 -7.39
CA ALA A 347 -5.57 17.33 -7.43
C ALA A 347 -6.51 18.43 -7.96
N GLN A 348 -6.14 19.71 -7.84
CA GLN A 348 -6.96 20.83 -8.31
C GLN A 348 -6.98 20.86 -9.85
N SER A 349 -5.81 20.79 -10.49
CA SER A 349 -5.65 20.63 -11.93
C SER A 349 -6.27 19.32 -12.44
N LEU A 350 -6.18 18.23 -11.67
CA LEU A 350 -6.86 16.98 -12.00
C LEU A 350 -8.38 17.18 -12.08
N MET A 351 -8.94 17.92 -11.11
CA MET A 351 -10.37 18.20 -10.97
C MET A 351 -10.83 19.49 -11.68
N CYS A 352 -9.95 20.13 -12.44
CA CYS A 352 -10.22 21.33 -13.24
C CYS A 352 -10.73 22.52 -12.41
N ILE A 353 -10.18 22.65 -11.20
CA ILE A 353 -10.36 23.79 -10.30
C ILE A 353 -9.21 24.77 -10.57
N THR A 354 -9.56 26.04 -10.77
CA THR A 354 -8.63 27.16 -11.02
C THR A 354 -8.18 27.84 -9.76
#